data_AF-A0A965FT01-F1
#
_entry.id   AF-A0A965FT01-F1
#
_cell.length_a   1.000
_cell.length_b   1.000
_cell.length_c   1.000
_cell.angle_alpha   90.00
_cell.angle_beta   90.00
_cell.angle_gamma   90.00
#
_symmetry.space_group_name_H-M   'P 1'
#
loop_
_entity.id
_entity.type
_entity.pdbx_description
1 polymer ?
#
loop_
_entity_poly.entity_id
_entity_poly.type
_entity_poly.pdbx_seq_one_letter_code
_entity_poly.pdbx_strand_id
1 'polypeptide(L)'
;MVTTEELLKLLKEIAEERIPFNKVLGLTVQTMDEEHMQVKFDMRDELVGNFMRGNLHGGVISSVLDLVGGMNAWLGVMKQMKDRSLDDLVERFIKIGTIDLRVDYLRPGFGKYF
;
A
#
# COMPACT_ATOMS: atom_id res chain seq x y z
N MET A 1 -13.72 -3.35 22.13
CA MET A 1 -13.36 -4.14 20.93
C MET A 1 -13.27 -3.16 19.79
N VAL A 2 -12.31 -3.35 18.88
CA VAL A 2 -12.13 -2.46 17.74
C VAL A 2 -13.10 -2.85 16.65
N THR A 3 -13.78 -1.87 16.08
CA THR A 3 -14.63 -2.12 14.92
C THR A 3 -13.78 -2.28 13.66
N THR A 4 -14.31 -3.00 12.66
CA THR A 4 -13.68 -3.06 11.33
C THR A 4 -13.43 -1.65 10.78
N GLU A 5 -14.40 -0.75 10.95
CA GLU A 5 -14.34 0.62 10.42
C GLU A 5 -13.17 1.42 11.01
N GLU A 6 -12.94 1.33 12.31
CA GLU A 6 -11.80 1.97 12.98
C GLU A 6 -10.46 1.44 12.45
N LEU A 7 -10.36 0.14 12.17
CA LEU A 7 -9.14 -0.47 11.64
C LEU A 7 -8.88 -0.08 10.19
N LEU A 8 -9.91 -0.06 9.34
CA LEU A 8 -9.80 0.42 7.96
C LEU A 8 -9.36 1.88 7.92
N LYS A 9 -9.90 2.71 8.82
CA LYS A 9 -9.49 4.11 8.97
C LYS A 9 -8.02 4.24 9.39
N LEU A 10 -7.59 3.40 10.35
CA LEU A 10 -6.20 3.37 10.79
C LEU A 10 -5.24 2.96 9.67
N LEU A 11 -5.58 1.93 8.88
CA LEU A 11 -4.77 1.51 7.73
C LEU A 11 -4.64 2.59 6.68
N LYS A 12 -5.76 3.25 6.36
CA LYS A 12 -5.76 4.38 5.44
C LYS A 12 -4.83 5.48 5.93
N GLU A 13 -4.94 5.86 7.20
CA GLU A 13 -4.05 6.85 7.82
C GLU A 13 -2.58 6.41 7.78
N ILE A 14 -2.29 5.13 8.02
CA ILE A 14 -0.92 4.62 7.93
C ILE A 14 -0.38 4.76 6.50
N ALA A 15 -1.17 4.32 5.52
CA ALA A 15 -0.80 4.30 4.12
C ALA A 15 -0.58 5.71 3.55
N GLU A 16 -1.46 6.66 3.85
CA GLU A 16 -1.39 8.04 3.34
C GLU A 16 -0.49 8.94 4.20
N GLU A 17 -0.57 8.81 5.53
CA GLU A 17 -0.05 9.84 6.44
C GLU A 17 1.17 9.42 7.27
N ARG A 18 1.32 8.13 7.61
CA ARG A 18 2.38 7.71 8.55
C ARG A 18 3.61 7.13 7.88
N ILE A 19 3.49 6.50 6.71
CA ILE A 19 4.64 5.96 5.97
C ILE A 19 5.27 7.09 5.12
N PRO A 20 6.47 7.58 5.46
CA PRO A 20 7.04 8.74 4.78
C PRO A 20 7.28 8.51 3.28
N PHE A 21 7.68 7.30 2.90
CA PHE A 21 7.94 6.98 1.51
C PHE A 21 6.67 7.01 0.64
N ASN A 22 5.52 6.64 1.20
CA ASN A 22 4.24 6.72 0.48
C ASN A 22 3.86 8.17 0.16
N LYS A 23 4.20 9.10 1.06
CA LYS A 23 4.06 10.55 0.80
C LYS A 23 4.97 11.03 -0.31
N VAL A 24 6.22 10.55 -0.34
CA VAL A 24 7.15 10.85 -1.44
C VAL A 24 6.56 10.39 -2.77
N LEU A 25 5.92 9.22 -2.81
CA LEU A 25 5.25 8.70 -4.00
C LEU A 25 3.93 9.42 -4.34
N GLY A 26 3.35 10.19 -3.41
CA GLY A 26 2.06 10.86 -3.62
C GLY A 26 0.88 9.89 -3.64
N LEU A 27 0.97 8.81 -2.86
CA LEU A 27 -0.08 7.78 -2.81
C LEU A 27 -1.33 8.25 -2.08
N THR A 28 -2.48 7.88 -2.61
CA THR A 28 -3.80 8.08 -2.02
C THR A 28 -4.59 6.77 -2.05
N VAL A 29 -5.35 6.48 -1.00
CA VAL A 29 -6.24 5.33 -0.92
C VAL A 29 -7.59 5.73 -1.49
N GLN A 30 -7.91 5.15 -2.65
CA GLN A 30 -9.17 5.39 -3.36
C GLN A 30 -10.32 4.62 -2.71
N THR A 31 -10.10 3.33 -2.48
CA THR A 31 -11.06 2.45 -1.81
C THR A 31 -10.32 1.50 -0.88
N MET A 32 -10.95 1.18 0.25
CA MET A 32 -10.46 0.14 1.16
C MET A 32 -11.65 -0.49 1.87
N ASP A 33 -11.79 -1.80 1.73
CA ASP A 33 -12.78 -2.60 2.43
C ASP A 33 -12.09 -3.85 3.04
N GLU A 34 -12.87 -4.79 3.59
CA GLU A 34 -12.31 -5.99 4.21
C GLU A 34 -11.58 -6.91 3.20
N GLU A 35 -11.76 -6.74 1.89
CA GLU A 35 -11.26 -7.64 0.85
C GLU A 35 -10.33 -6.97 -0.16
N HIS A 36 -10.51 -5.66 -0.39
CA HIS A 36 -9.83 -4.93 -1.44
C HIS A 36 -9.23 -3.63 -0.92
N MET A 37 -8.01 -3.34 -1.38
CA MET A 37 -7.39 -2.02 -1.30
C MET A 37 -7.07 -1.53 -2.71
N GLN A 38 -7.43 -0.28 -3.00
CA GLN A 38 -7.00 0.42 -4.21
C GLN A 38 -6.28 1.70 -3.82
N VAL A 39 -5.11 1.89 -4.42
CA VAL A 39 -4.33 3.12 -4.29
C VAL A 39 -4.19 3.78 -5.65
N LYS A 40 -3.94 5.08 -5.63
CA LYS A 40 -3.65 5.88 -6.81
C LYS A 40 -2.50 6.83 -6.51
N PHE A 41 -1.67 7.08 -7.52
CA PHE A 41 -0.73 8.21 -7.53
C PHE A 41 -0.68 8.84 -8.92
N ASP A 42 -0.44 10.15 -8.96
CA ASP A 42 -0.28 10.87 -10.23
C ASP A 42 1.17 10.81 -10.71
N MET A 43 1.35 10.76 -12.02
CA MET A 43 2.68 10.78 -12.64
C MET A 43 3.32 12.16 -12.48
N ARG A 44 4.59 12.17 -12.10
CA ARG A 44 5.40 13.38 -11.88
C ARG A 44 6.85 13.09 -12.26
N ASP A 45 7.62 14.14 -12.52
CA ASP A 45 8.97 14.04 -13.08
C ASP A 45 9.92 13.22 -12.19
N GLU A 46 9.73 13.29 -10.87
CA GLU A 46 10.55 12.56 -9.89
C GLU A 46 10.29 11.04 -9.89
N LEU A 47 9.21 10.57 -10.52
CA LEU A 47 8.89 9.15 -10.64
C LEU A 47 9.35 8.54 -11.97
N VAL A 48 9.94 9.33 -12.86
CA VAL A 48 10.45 8.87 -14.16
C VAL A 48 11.67 7.96 -13.95
N GLY A 49 11.65 6.78 -14.57
CA GLY A 49 12.78 5.85 -14.54
C GLY A 49 13.77 6.06 -15.67
N ASN A 50 13.28 5.96 -16.90
CA ASN A 50 14.10 6.21 -18.07
C ASN A 50 13.91 7.66 -18.52
N PHE A 51 14.91 8.51 -18.27
CA PHE A 51 14.85 9.94 -18.58
C PHE A 51 14.63 10.23 -20.08
N MET A 52 15.05 9.33 -20.98
CA MET A 52 14.84 9.49 -22.43
C MET A 52 13.43 9.11 -22.87
N ARG A 53 12.76 8.22 -22.13
CA ARG A 53 11.43 7.69 -22.50
C ARG A 53 10.30 8.31 -21.70
N GLY A 54 10.54 8.74 -20.46
CA GLY A 54 9.52 9.31 -19.58
C GLY A 54 8.61 8.27 -18.91
N ASN A 55 8.92 6.97 -18.98
CA ASN A 55 8.12 5.95 -18.32
C ASN A 55 8.39 5.89 -16.82
N LEU A 56 7.39 5.44 -16.07
CA LEU A 56 7.47 5.23 -14.63
C LEU A 56 8.65 4.32 -14.25
N HIS A 57 9.35 4.70 -13.18
CA HIS A 57 10.47 3.94 -12.63
C HIS A 57 9.99 2.60 -12.06
N GLY A 58 10.67 1.50 -12.41
CA GLY A 58 10.30 0.15 -11.96
C GLY A 58 10.23 0.02 -10.44
N GLY A 59 11.16 0.67 -9.73
CA GLY A 59 11.15 0.78 -8.28
C GLY A 59 9.86 1.39 -7.69
N VAL A 60 9.25 2.37 -8.37
CA VAL A 60 7.95 2.94 -7.93
C VAL A 60 6.86 1.86 -8.05
N ILE A 61 6.81 1.17 -9.18
CA ILE A 61 5.86 0.07 -9.41
C ILE A 61 6.02 -1.01 -8.33
N SER A 62 7.23 -1.49 -8.10
CA SER A 62 7.47 -2.54 -7.10
C SER A 62 7.12 -2.09 -5.70
N SER A 63 7.43 -0.85 -5.31
CA SER A 63 7.11 -0.34 -3.97
C SER A 63 5.61 -0.19 -3.74
N VAL A 64 4.86 0.24 -4.75
CA VAL A 64 3.40 0.34 -4.65
C VAL A 64 2.77 -1.05 -4.56
N LEU A 65 3.24 -2.00 -5.37
CA LEU A 65 2.77 -3.40 -5.30
C LEU A 65 3.07 -4.04 -3.95
N ASP A 66 4.25 -3.79 -3.38
CA ASP A 66 4.65 -4.26 -2.06
C ASP A 66 3.73 -3.72 -0.96
N LEU A 67 3.48 -2.40 -0.97
CA LEU A 67 2.56 -1.75 -0.04
C LEU A 67 1.15 -2.37 -0.09
N VAL A 68 0.58 -2.49 -1.30
CA VAL A 68 -0.77 -3.04 -1.48
C VAL A 68 -0.82 -4.51 -1.05
N GLY A 69 0.22 -5.29 -1.36
CA GLY A 69 0.35 -6.68 -0.90
C GLY A 69 0.36 -6.79 0.62
N GLY A 70 1.20 -6.00 1.30
CA GLY A 70 1.29 -5.98 2.77
C GLY A 70 0.00 -5.55 3.45
N MET A 71 -0.69 -4.54 2.91
CA MET A 71 -1.98 -4.08 3.45
C MET A 71 -3.08 -5.13 3.29
N ASN A 72 -3.14 -5.81 2.14
CA ASN A 72 -4.08 -6.93 1.94
C ASN A 72 -3.78 -8.10 2.89
N ALA A 73 -2.49 -8.41 3.13
CA ALA A 73 -2.12 -9.42 4.12
C ALA A 73 -2.62 -9.03 5.53
N TRP A 74 -2.53 -7.76 5.91
CA TRP A 74 -3.03 -7.28 7.19
C TRP A 74 -4.56 -7.34 7.31
N LEU A 75 -5.30 -6.98 6.25
CA LEU A 75 -6.76 -7.17 6.20
C LEU A 75 -7.15 -8.63 6.45
N GLY A 76 -6.39 -9.58 5.89
CA GLY A 76 -6.57 -11.01 6.15
C GLY A 76 -6.36 -11.39 7.63
N VAL A 77 -5.33 -10.84 8.27
CA VAL A 77 -5.07 -11.05 9.72
C VAL A 77 -6.20 -10.47 10.57
N MET A 78 -6.69 -9.27 10.27
CA MET A 78 -7.81 -8.65 11.00
C MET A 78 -9.07 -9.51 10.96
N LYS A 79 -9.42 -10.07 9.80
CA LYS A 79 -10.60 -10.93 9.65
C LYS A 79 -10.59 -12.10 10.63
N GLN A 80 -9.41 -12.62 10.98
CA GLN A 80 -9.23 -13.71 11.94
C GLN A 80 -9.19 -13.25 13.40
N MET A 81 -9.24 -11.94 13.67
CA MET A 81 -8.99 -11.35 14.98
C MET A 81 -10.12 -10.45 15.49
N LYS A 82 -11.34 -10.58 14.96
CA LYS A 82 -12.49 -9.71 15.29
C LYS A 82 -12.82 -9.61 16.80
N ASP A 83 -12.39 -10.57 17.61
CA ASP A 83 -12.63 -10.59 19.07
C ASP A 83 -11.39 -10.21 19.94
N ARG A 84 -10.32 -9.68 19.34
CA ARG A 84 -9.05 -9.35 20.05
C ARG A 84 -8.98 -7.88 20.49
N SER A 85 -8.04 -7.59 21.40
CA SER A 85 -7.78 -6.23 21.88
C SER A 85 -7.02 -5.39 20.84
N LEU A 86 -7.00 -4.06 21.00
CA LEU A 86 -6.16 -3.16 20.18
C LEU A 86 -4.69 -3.51 20.31
N ASP A 87 -4.24 -3.78 21.54
CA ASP A 87 -2.83 -4.02 21.82
C ASP A 87 -2.33 -5.28 21.11
N ASP A 88 -3.14 -6.34 21.07
CA ASP A 88 -2.85 -7.58 20.33
C ASP A 88 -2.72 -7.32 18.81
N LEU A 89 -3.56 -6.44 18.26
CA LEU A 89 -3.55 -6.08 16.84
C LEU A 89 -2.30 -5.26 16.50
N VAL A 90 -1.93 -4.30 17.35
CA VAL A 90 -0.74 -3.46 17.18
C VAL A 90 0.54 -4.29 17.27
N GLU A 91 0.65 -5.19 18.24
CA GLU A 91 1.84 -6.05 18.40
C GLU A 91 2.09 -6.91 17.14
N ARG A 92 1.00 -7.37 16.50
CA ARG A 92 1.09 -8.13 15.24
C ARG A 92 1.34 -7.25 14.04
N PHE A 93 0.77 -6.05 14.00
CA PHE A 93 1.04 -5.08 12.93
C PHE A 93 2.54 -4.80 12.79
N ILE A 94 3.26 -4.62 13.90
CA ILE A 94 4.71 -4.36 13.91
C ILE A 94 5.52 -5.54 13.33
N LYS A 95 4.97 -6.76 13.35
CA LYS A 95 5.66 -7.97 12.87
C LYS A 95 5.41 -8.26 11.39
N ILE A 96 4.55 -7.50 10.71
CA ILE A 96 4.37 -7.65 9.26
C ILE A 96 5.62 -7.17 8.53
N GLY A 97 6.10 -8.01 7.62
CA GLY A 97 7.15 -7.68 6.69
C GLY A 97 7.07 -8.59 5.48
N THR A 98 7.35 -8.03 4.31
CA THR A 98 7.45 -8.78 3.06
C THR A 98 8.64 -9.73 3.15
N ILE A 99 8.38 -11.02 3.02
CA ILE A 99 9.42 -12.07 3.03
C ILE A 99 10.08 -12.13 1.65
N ASP A 100 9.25 -12.16 0.60
CA ASP A 100 9.67 -12.15 -0.78
C ASP A 100 8.67 -11.32 -1.62
N LEU A 101 9.18 -10.73 -2.71
CA LEU A 101 8.39 -9.98 -3.67
C LEU A 101 8.83 -10.35 -5.09
N ARG A 102 7.88 -10.80 -5.91
CA ARG A 102 8.05 -11.00 -7.34
C ARG A 102 7.17 -10.04 -8.12
N VAL A 103 7.77 -9.31 -9.05
CA VAL A 103 7.05 -8.39 -9.95
C VAL A 103 7.36 -8.76 -11.39
N ASP A 104 6.32 -9.11 -12.15
CA ASP A 104 6.39 -9.38 -13.58
C ASP A 104 5.93 -8.13 -14.36
N TYR A 105 6.89 -7.39 -14.94
CA TYR A 105 6.62 -6.15 -15.68
C TYR A 105 6.14 -6.45 -17.10
N LEU A 106 4.85 -6.20 -17.36
CA LEU A 106 4.23 -6.58 -18.63
C LEU A 106 4.46 -5.56 -19.76
N ARG A 107 4.46 -4.28 -19.43
CA ARG A 107 4.58 -3.16 -20.38
C ARG A 107 5.25 -1.96 -19.71
N PRO A 108 5.88 -1.05 -20.49
CA PRO A 108 6.34 0.23 -19.94
C PRO A 108 5.19 1.03 -19.32
N GLY A 109 5.41 1.59 -18.13
CA GLY A 109 4.43 2.38 -17.40
C GLY A 109 4.30 3.79 -17.97
N PHE A 110 3.49 3.95 -19.02
CA PHE A 110 3.07 5.26 -19.55
C PHE A 110 1.65 5.57 -19.09
N GLY A 111 1.48 6.66 -18.36
CA GLY A 111 0.21 7.05 -17.78
C GLY A 111 0.30 8.44 -17.16
N LYS A 112 -0.85 9.11 -17.02
CA LYS A 112 -0.95 10.37 -16.26
C LYS A 112 -1.07 10.09 -14.76
N TYR A 113 -1.55 8.91 -14.41
CA TYR A 113 -1.69 8.36 -13.07
C TYR A 113 -1.69 6.84 -13.19
N PHE A 114 -1.49 6.17 -12.07
CA PHE A 114 -1.50 4.72 -11.94
C PHE A 114 -2.27 4.30 -10.69
#